data_AF-M0NJJ4-F1
#
_entry.id   AF-M0NJJ4-F1
#
_cell.length_a   1.000
_cell.length_b   1.000
_cell.length_c   1.000
_cell.angle_alpha   90.00
_cell.angle_beta   90.00
_cell.angle_gamma   90.00
#
_symmetry.space_group_name_H-M   'P 1'
#
loop_
_entity.id
_entity.type
_entity.pdbx_description
1 polymer ?
#
loop_
_entity_poly.entity_id
_entity_poly.type
_entity_poly.pdbx_seq_one_letter_code
_entity_poly.pdbx_strand_id
1 'polypeptide(L)'
;MVDGMLDGVNVSRDSDAPVTGSTTEGTVWAGADGYRVHGAIKSIDIENPSHVQLRVNKMSAPVPPVGEECQVTIRMESVDFISGQGAGEGALELTIESDVHGEQSATESVRLPTGSSRNIAQSIESFQVPVGRSLTKQLTTKVTEREVPSDWFTGNDDYGESTTDVVLQCGEPKTVSQEVTISSDQGNPGKVRVNYTIGDLSR
;
A
#
# COMPACT_ATOMS: atom_id res chain seq x y z
N MET A 1 28.25 5.37 26.08
CA MET A 1 28.56 4.01 25.61
C MET A 1 27.25 3.37 25.18
N VAL A 2 27.27 2.50 24.16
CA VAL A 2 26.11 1.70 23.78
C VAL A 2 26.26 0.33 24.48
N ASP A 3 25.64 0.20 25.64
CA ASP A 3 25.73 -0.98 26.52
C ASP A 3 24.36 -1.48 27.00
N GLY A 4 23.27 -0.86 26.52
CA GLY A 4 21.89 -1.27 26.76
C GLY A 4 21.24 -1.90 25.53
N MET A 5 20.10 -2.55 25.74
CA MET A 5 19.28 -3.14 24.68
C MET A 5 17.82 -2.75 24.87
N LEU A 6 17.20 -2.16 23.85
CA LEU A 6 15.79 -1.84 23.81
C LEU A 6 15.17 -2.49 22.57
N ASP A 7 14.30 -3.47 22.80
CA ASP A 7 13.58 -4.20 21.76
C ASP A 7 14.46 -4.68 20.60
N GLY A 8 15.55 -5.40 20.94
CA GLY A 8 16.47 -5.92 19.93
C GLY A 8 17.54 -4.93 19.46
N VAL A 9 17.45 -3.65 19.82
CA VAL A 9 18.35 -2.59 19.35
C VAL A 9 19.31 -2.19 20.46
N ASN A 10 20.60 -2.15 20.13
CA ASN A 10 21.63 -1.64 21.02
C ASN A 10 21.44 -0.13 21.22
N VAL A 11 21.29 0.31 22.46
CA VAL A 11 21.08 1.71 22.84
C VAL A 11 22.02 2.14 23.97
N SER A 12 22.20 3.44 24.13
CA SER A 12 22.81 4.07 25.29
C SER A 12 21.93 3.77 26.51
N ARG A 13 22.56 3.32 27.58
CA ARG A 13 21.84 3.06 28.84
C ARG A 13 21.36 4.35 29.50
N ASP A 14 22.13 5.43 29.31
CA ASP A 14 21.89 6.75 29.88
C ASP A 14 21.64 7.74 28.73
N SER A 15 20.39 7.90 28.31
CA SER A 15 20.02 9.04 27.47
C SER A 15 20.07 10.30 28.33
N ASP A 16 20.74 11.33 27.83
CA ASP A 16 20.88 12.65 28.47
C ASP A 16 19.76 13.62 28.08
N ALA A 17 18.75 13.15 27.34
CA ALA A 17 17.64 13.96 26.86
C ALA A 17 16.70 14.37 28.01
N PRO A 18 16.51 15.69 28.26
CA PRO A 18 15.55 16.15 29.24
C PRO A 18 14.11 15.75 28.87
N VAL A 19 13.35 15.33 29.89
CA VAL A 19 11.91 15.05 29.78
C VAL A 19 11.14 16.19 30.43
N THR A 20 10.25 16.82 29.65
CA THR A 20 9.33 17.86 30.14
C THR A 20 7.89 17.43 29.88
N GLY A 21 7.19 16.99 30.93
CA GLY A 21 5.83 16.47 30.79
C GLY A 21 5.78 15.20 29.95
N SER A 22 5.06 15.23 28.83
CA SER A 22 4.95 14.13 27.85
C SER A 22 5.85 14.32 26.62
N THR A 23 6.78 15.26 26.68
CA THR A 23 7.69 15.59 25.58
C THR A 23 9.13 15.29 25.99
N THR A 24 9.91 14.75 25.06
CA THR A 24 11.34 14.50 25.22
C THR A 24 12.07 15.11 24.03
N GLU A 25 13.10 15.90 24.31
CA GLU A 25 13.93 16.56 23.30
C GLU A 25 15.39 16.28 23.61
N GLY A 26 16.19 15.95 22.60
CA GLY A 26 17.59 15.61 22.80
C GLY A 26 18.34 15.41 21.48
N THR A 27 19.66 15.31 21.58
CA THR A 27 20.56 15.12 20.44
C THR A 27 21.24 13.77 20.53
N VAL A 28 21.05 12.93 19.52
CA VAL A 28 21.79 11.68 19.40
C VAL A 28 23.20 11.99 18.88
N TRP A 29 24.20 11.96 19.77
CA TRP A 29 25.59 12.27 19.40
C TRP A 29 26.28 11.09 18.70
N ALA A 30 26.96 10.22 19.44
CA ALA A 30 27.84 9.17 18.90
C ALA A 30 27.36 7.74 19.23
N GLY A 31 26.06 7.57 19.46
CA GLY A 31 25.45 6.30 19.85
C GLY A 31 24.02 6.19 19.33
N ALA A 32 23.22 5.39 20.00
CA ALA A 32 21.79 5.25 19.75
C ALA A 32 21.06 5.55 21.05
N ASP A 33 20.02 6.39 21.03
CA ASP A 33 19.17 6.60 22.21
C ASP A 33 17.88 5.81 22.08
N GLY A 34 17.44 5.23 23.21
CA GLY A 34 16.23 4.43 23.29
C GLY A 34 15.21 5.05 24.23
N TYR A 35 13.99 5.29 23.74
CA TYR A 35 12.88 5.79 24.55
C TYR A 35 11.77 4.74 24.65
N ARG A 36 11.29 4.48 25.88
CA ARG A 36 10.08 3.69 26.10
C ARG A 36 8.91 4.63 26.37
N VAL A 37 8.03 4.77 25.38
CA VAL A 37 6.82 5.59 25.50
C VAL A 37 5.65 4.68 25.89
N HIS A 38 4.94 5.05 26.94
CA HIS A 38 3.69 4.39 27.34
C HIS A 38 2.51 5.19 26.78
N GLY A 39 1.70 4.55 25.93
CA GLY A 39 0.59 5.20 25.22
C GLY A 39 0.95 5.62 23.79
N ALA A 40 0.16 6.52 23.21
CA ALA A 40 0.32 6.93 21.81
C ALA A 40 1.33 8.04 21.60
N ILE A 41 2.28 7.79 20.68
CA ILE A 41 3.17 8.81 20.13
C ILE A 41 2.32 9.70 19.21
N LYS A 42 2.28 11.00 19.49
CA LYS A 42 1.51 11.97 18.71
C LYS A 42 2.31 12.52 17.51
N SER A 43 3.58 12.80 17.70
CA SER A 43 4.50 13.31 16.69
C SER A 43 5.94 12.92 17.02
N ILE A 44 6.79 12.86 16.00
CA ILE A 44 8.24 12.72 16.11
C ILE A 44 8.85 13.70 15.12
N ASP A 45 9.64 14.65 15.62
CA ASP A 45 10.31 15.66 14.82
C ASP A 45 11.83 15.41 14.85
N ILE A 46 12.48 15.34 13.68
CA ILE A 46 13.91 15.08 13.55
C ILE A 46 14.54 16.21 12.74
N GLU A 47 15.43 16.99 13.37
CA GLU A 47 16.05 18.16 12.75
C GLU A 47 16.98 17.79 11.57
N ASN A 48 17.72 16.68 11.69
CA ASN A 48 18.63 16.20 10.64
C ASN A 48 18.41 14.70 10.33
N PRO A 49 17.39 14.36 9.53
CA PRO A 49 16.96 12.97 9.33
C PRO A 49 17.97 12.10 8.57
N SER A 50 18.88 12.68 7.78
CA SER A 50 19.92 11.92 7.07
C SER A 50 21.03 11.40 8.00
N HIS A 51 21.10 11.91 9.23
CA HIS A 51 22.13 11.55 10.21
C HIS A 51 21.59 10.62 11.32
N VAL A 52 20.31 10.23 11.27
CA VAL A 52 19.65 9.42 12.30
C VAL A 52 18.88 8.28 11.66
N GLN A 53 18.99 7.07 12.24
CA GLN A 53 18.07 5.98 11.94
C GLN A 53 17.01 5.90 13.05
N LEU A 54 15.75 6.21 12.72
CA LEU A 54 14.64 6.06 13.65
C LEU A 54 14.06 4.63 13.55
N ARG A 55 13.87 3.98 14.70
CA ARG A 55 13.14 2.71 14.83
C ARG A 55 11.99 2.91 15.81
N VAL A 56 10.76 2.82 15.32
CA VAL A 56 9.55 2.88 16.15
C VAL A 56 8.94 1.49 16.18
N ASN A 57 8.97 0.84 17.33
CA ASN A 57 8.26 -0.41 17.53
C ASN A 57 6.85 -0.13 18.04
N LYS A 58 5.89 -0.95 17.58
CA LYS A 58 4.45 -0.78 17.80
C LYS A 58 4.13 -0.55 19.29
N MET A 59 3.26 0.40 19.60
CA MET A 59 2.78 0.61 20.97
C MET A 59 2.24 -0.70 21.53
N SER A 60 2.69 -1.04 22.74
CA SER A 60 2.30 -2.25 23.45
C SER A 60 0.83 -2.15 23.88
N ALA A 61 -0.07 -2.58 23.00
CA ALA A 61 -1.27 -3.26 23.47
C ALA A 61 -0.84 -4.58 24.16
N PRO A 62 -1.63 -5.12 25.11
CA PRO A 62 -1.25 -6.35 25.82
C PRO A 62 -0.96 -7.45 24.81
N VAL A 63 0.26 -7.98 24.82
CA VAL A 63 0.72 -9.05 23.94
C VAL A 63 -0.08 -10.32 24.24
N PRO A 64 -1.00 -10.78 23.36
CA PRO A 64 -1.50 -12.15 23.45
C PRO A 64 -0.35 -13.10 23.09
N PRO A 65 -0.37 -14.37 23.52
CA PRO A 65 0.71 -15.31 23.25
C PRO A 65 1.01 -15.35 21.75
N VAL A 66 2.31 -15.35 21.40
CA VAL A 66 2.83 -15.39 20.03
C VAL A 66 2.19 -16.57 19.30
N GLY A 67 1.13 -16.28 18.54
CA GLY A 67 0.75 -17.11 17.41
C GLY A 67 1.78 -16.85 16.32
N GLU A 68 2.14 -17.86 15.55
CA GLU A 68 2.90 -17.65 14.32
C GLU A 68 2.18 -16.56 13.49
N GLU A 69 2.92 -15.56 13.00
CA GLU A 69 2.40 -14.55 12.08
C GLU A 69 2.91 -14.87 10.68
N CYS A 70 2.09 -14.61 9.66
CA CYS A 70 2.49 -14.69 8.27
C CYS A 70 2.43 -13.31 7.61
N GLN A 71 3.28 -13.11 6.59
CA GLN A 71 3.22 -11.93 5.76
C GLN A 71 2.24 -12.18 4.59
N VAL A 72 1.16 -11.41 4.54
CA VAL A 72 0.19 -11.45 3.44
C VAL A 72 0.36 -10.19 2.60
N THR A 73 0.72 -10.36 1.34
CA THR A 73 0.90 -9.28 0.36
C THR A 73 -0.32 -9.18 -0.54
N ILE A 74 -0.76 -7.96 -0.80
CA ILE A 74 -1.71 -7.64 -1.89
C ILE A 74 -0.88 -7.26 -3.12
N ARG A 75 -1.01 -8.02 -4.20
CA ARG A 75 -0.29 -7.80 -5.46
C ARG A 75 -1.27 -7.66 -6.62
N MET A 76 -1.12 -6.61 -7.40
CA MET A 76 -1.81 -6.46 -8.68
C MET A 76 -1.14 -7.37 -9.72
N GLU A 77 -1.87 -8.34 -10.26
CA GLU A 77 -1.34 -9.31 -11.22
C GLU A 77 -1.49 -8.82 -12.65
N SER A 78 -2.70 -8.44 -13.02
CA SER A 78 -3.03 -8.09 -14.40
C SER A 78 -4.21 -7.16 -14.50
N VAL A 79 -4.31 -6.53 -15.66
CA VAL A 79 -5.53 -5.87 -16.11
C VAL A 79 -6.00 -6.52 -17.40
N ASP A 80 -7.29 -6.82 -17.47
CA ASP A 80 -7.97 -7.39 -18.63
C ASP A 80 -8.95 -6.38 -19.21
N PHE A 81 -8.95 -6.26 -20.53
CA PHE A 81 -10.00 -5.56 -21.24
C PHE A 81 -11.30 -6.39 -21.19
N ILE A 82 -12.41 -5.76 -20.80
CA ILE A 82 -13.73 -6.41 -20.80
C ILE A 82 -14.59 -5.88 -21.95
N SER A 83 -14.79 -4.57 -22.01
CA SER A 83 -15.66 -3.95 -23.02
C SER A 83 -15.45 -2.45 -23.11
N GLY A 84 -16.11 -1.82 -24.08
CA GLY A 84 -16.06 -0.37 -24.30
C GLY A 84 -14.94 0.02 -25.25
N GLN A 85 -15.17 1.10 -25.99
CA GLN A 85 -14.44 1.56 -27.19
C GLN A 85 -14.89 0.95 -28.51
N GLY A 86 -15.27 1.83 -29.42
CA GLY A 86 -15.93 1.52 -30.69
C GLY A 86 -14.99 0.83 -31.69
N ALA A 87 -15.55 0.38 -32.80
CA ALA A 87 -14.76 -0.19 -33.90
C ALA A 87 -13.81 0.88 -34.48
N GLY A 88 -12.53 0.85 -34.09
CA GLY A 88 -11.48 1.74 -34.63
C GLY A 88 -10.58 2.40 -33.57
N GLU A 89 -10.95 2.35 -32.29
CA GLU A 89 -10.19 2.96 -31.20
C GLU A 89 -9.11 1.99 -30.71
N GLY A 90 -7.85 2.44 -30.76
CA GLY A 90 -6.67 1.62 -30.52
C GLY A 90 -6.46 1.23 -29.04
N ALA A 91 -5.20 0.98 -28.66
CA ALA A 91 -4.88 0.60 -27.28
C ALA A 91 -5.18 1.72 -26.27
N LEU A 92 -5.88 1.36 -25.18
CA LEU A 92 -6.13 2.20 -24.01
C LEU A 92 -4.83 2.57 -23.30
N GLU A 93 -4.63 3.84 -22.96
CA GLU A 93 -3.60 4.25 -22.00
C GLU A 93 -4.25 4.44 -20.63
N LEU A 94 -4.03 3.50 -19.72
CA LEU A 94 -4.66 3.47 -18.41
C LEU A 94 -3.64 3.83 -17.32
N THR A 95 -4.07 4.65 -16.37
CA THR A 95 -3.41 4.80 -15.07
C THR A 95 -4.29 4.14 -14.02
N ILE A 96 -3.76 3.11 -13.37
CA ILE A 96 -4.44 2.32 -12.36
C ILE A 96 -3.85 2.69 -11.01
N GLU A 97 -4.68 3.18 -10.11
CA GLU A 97 -4.33 3.47 -8.73
C GLU A 97 -5.06 2.48 -7.83
N SER A 98 -4.33 1.78 -6.97
CA SER A 98 -4.89 0.86 -5.98
C SER A 98 -4.53 1.35 -4.59
N ASP A 99 -5.54 1.75 -3.83
CA ASP A 99 -5.42 2.26 -2.47
C ASP A 99 -5.95 1.24 -1.47
N VAL A 100 -5.14 0.93 -0.46
CA VAL A 100 -5.58 0.17 0.72
C VAL A 100 -5.89 1.17 1.82
N HIS A 101 -7.19 1.42 2.04
CA HIS A 101 -7.66 2.51 2.90
C HIS A 101 -6.95 2.52 4.27
N GLY A 102 -6.28 3.65 4.56
CA GLY A 102 -5.60 3.91 5.83
C GLY A 102 -4.18 3.35 5.94
N GLU A 103 -3.60 2.85 4.85
CA GLU A 103 -2.26 2.24 4.82
C GLU A 103 -1.42 2.82 3.66
N GLN A 104 -1.35 2.13 2.52
CA GLN A 104 -0.58 2.54 1.34
C GLN A 104 -1.39 2.44 0.05
N SER A 105 -0.96 3.23 -0.93
CA SER A 105 -1.43 3.19 -2.31
C SER A 105 -0.30 2.85 -3.27
N ALA A 106 -0.65 2.20 -4.37
CA ALA A 106 0.24 1.95 -5.50
C ALA A 106 -0.39 2.48 -6.78
N THR A 107 0.44 3.02 -7.67
CA THR A 107 0.02 3.55 -8.97
C THR A 107 0.82 2.87 -10.07
N GLU A 108 0.15 2.45 -11.14
CA GLU A 108 0.76 1.88 -12.33
C GLU A 108 0.17 2.50 -13.59
N SER A 109 1.02 2.82 -14.56
CA SER A 109 0.59 3.27 -15.89
C SER A 109 0.81 2.16 -16.92
N VAL A 110 -0.26 1.74 -17.58
CA VAL A 110 -0.26 0.61 -18.50
C VAL A 110 -0.95 0.96 -19.81
N ARG A 111 -0.34 0.56 -20.93
CA ARG A 111 -0.98 0.59 -22.24
C ARG A 111 -1.62 -0.77 -22.53
N LEU A 112 -2.94 -0.82 -22.64
CA LEU A 112 -3.75 -2.02 -22.78
C LEU A 112 -4.41 -2.07 -24.17
N PRO A 113 -3.89 -2.89 -25.10
CA PRO A 113 -4.56 -3.12 -26.39
C PRO A 113 -6.00 -3.62 -26.23
N THR A 114 -6.89 -3.19 -27.11
CA THR A 114 -8.29 -3.63 -27.15
C THR A 114 -8.39 -5.15 -27.23
N GLY A 115 -9.21 -5.75 -26.37
CA GLY A 115 -9.39 -7.21 -26.31
C GLY A 115 -8.18 -7.98 -25.76
N SER A 116 -7.20 -7.30 -25.17
CA SER A 116 -6.01 -7.94 -24.60
C SER A 116 -5.97 -7.87 -23.07
N SER A 117 -5.01 -8.59 -22.51
CA SER A 117 -4.65 -8.56 -21.09
C SER A 117 -3.21 -8.12 -20.94
N ARG A 118 -2.89 -7.45 -19.84
CA ARG A 118 -1.52 -7.06 -19.51
C ARG A 118 -1.18 -7.46 -18.09
N ASN A 119 -0.04 -8.16 -17.96
CA ASN A 119 0.55 -8.47 -16.66
C ASN A 119 1.26 -7.23 -16.11
N ILE A 120 1.13 -7.03 -14.80
CA ILE A 120 1.67 -5.91 -14.03
C ILE A 120 2.61 -6.44 -12.95
N ALA A 121 2.14 -7.38 -12.13
CA ALA A 121 2.89 -7.99 -11.02
C ALA A 121 3.46 -6.97 -10.00
N GLN A 122 2.68 -5.94 -9.66
CA GLN A 122 3.08 -4.89 -8.72
C GLN A 122 2.54 -5.17 -7.31
N SER A 123 3.43 -5.27 -6.33
CA SER A 123 3.06 -5.37 -4.91
C SER A 123 2.60 -4.01 -4.39
N ILE A 124 1.47 -3.99 -3.68
CA ILE A 124 0.87 -2.77 -3.14
C ILE A 124 1.31 -2.59 -1.69
N GLU A 125 1.00 -3.57 -0.85
CA GLU A 125 1.32 -3.55 0.58
C GLU A 125 1.39 -4.98 1.14
N SER A 126 2.13 -5.15 2.23
CA SER A 126 2.25 -6.40 2.97
C SER A 126 1.87 -6.23 4.44
N PHE A 127 1.08 -7.17 4.95
CA PHE A 127 0.52 -7.13 6.29
C PHE A 127 0.98 -8.33 7.11
N GLN A 128 1.27 -8.10 8.39
CA GLN A 128 1.44 -9.19 9.36
C GLN A 128 0.06 -9.67 9.84
N VAL A 129 -0.26 -10.93 9.56
CA VAL A 129 -1.53 -11.56 9.93
C VAL A 129 -1.26 -12.72 10.89
N PRO A 130 -1.90 -12.76 12.07
CA PRO A 130 -1.77 -13.91 12.96
C PRO A 130 -2.38 -15.17 12.36
N VAL A 131 -1.68 -16.31 12.45
CA VAL A 131 -2.16 -17.62 11.99
C VAL A 131 -3.46 -17.97 12.71
N GLY A 132 -4.46 -18.43 11.95
CA GLY A 132 -5.80 -18.74 12.46
C GLY A 132 -6.71 -17.52 12.66
N ARG A 133 -6.25 -16.30 12.32
CA ARG A 133 -7.05 -15.08 12.26
C ARG A 133 -7.10 -14.54 10.84
N SER A 134 -8.03 -13.61 10.62
CA SER A 134 -8.15 -12.85 9.38
C SER A 134 -8.27 -11.36 9.68
N LEU A 135 -7.72 -10.53 8.81
CA LEU A 135 -7.91 -9.08 8.79
C LEU A 135 -8.68 -8.71 7.53
N THR A 136 -9.65 -7.82 7.66
CA THR A 136 -10.37 -7.26 6.50
C THR A 136 -9.86 -5.86 6.21
N LYS A 137 -9.57 -5.57 4.94
CA LYS A 137 -9.16 -4.25 4.45
C LYS A 137 -10.04 -3.86 3.28
N GLN A 138 -10.19 -2.55 3.05
CA GLN A 138 -10.84 -2.04 1.83
C GLN A 138 -9.76 -1.74 0.80
N LEU A 139 -9.95 -2.30 -0.40
CA LEU A 139 -9.13 -2.05 -1.58
C LEU A 139 -9.97 -1.26 -2.58
N THR A 140 -9.57 -0.02 -2.83
CA THR A 140 -10.16 0.86 -3.83
C THR A 140 -9.26 0.90 -5.05
N THR A 141 -9.85 0.63 -6.21
CA THR A 141 -9.17 0.67 -7.50
C THR A 141 -9.77 1.73 -8.36
N LYS A 142 -8.96 2.73 -8.68
CA LYS A 142 -9.30 3.80 -9.59
C LYS A 142 -8.56 3.60 -10.90
N VAL A 143 -9.27 3.74 -12.00
CA VAL A 143 -8.73 3.68 -13.35
C VAL A 143 -9.02 5.00 -14.02
N THR A 144 -7.96 5.65 -14.50
CA THR A 144 -8.03 6.84 -15.34
C THR A 144 -7.58 6.44 -16.73
N GLU A 145 -8.41 6.71 -17.73
CA GLU A 145 -8.07 6.56 -19.13
C GLU A 145 -7.55 7.90 -19.68
N ARG A 146 -6.39 7.84 -20.35
CA ARG A 146 -5.84 8.96 -21.10
C ARG A 146 -6.15 8.79 -22.58
N GLU A 147 -6.75 9.83 -23.16
CA GLU A 147 -6.87 9.98 -24.61
C GLU A 147 -5.50 10.31 -25.24
N VAL A 148 -5.10 9.57 -26.28
CA VAL A 148 -3.84 9.83 -26.98
C VAL A 148 -3.99 10.89 -28.08
N PRO A 149 -3.04 11.83 -28.26
CA PRO A 149 -3.22 13.04 -29.07
C PRO A 149 -3.30 12.86 -30.60
N SER A 150 -3.36 11.64 -31.14
CA SER A 150 -3.28 11.39 -32.58
C SER A 150 -4.63 11.36 -33.31
N ASP A 151 -5.75 11.58 -32.60
CA ASP A 151 -7.05 11.75 -33.24
C ASP A 151 -7.61 13.16 -32.98
N TRP A 152 -8.32 13.71 -33.96
CA TRP A 152 -8.72 15.11 -34.03
C TRP A 152 -9.89 15.49 -33.10
N PHE A 153 -10.21 14.62 -32.14
CA PHE A 153 -11.18 14.82 -31.07
C PHE A 153 -10.40 14.95 -29.75
N THR A 154 -10.36 16.15 -29.18
CA THR A 154 -9.86 16.36 -27.82
C THR A 154 -10.99 16.13 -26.81
N GLY A 155 -11.01 14.95 -26.19
CA GLY A 155 -11.82 14.65 -24.99
C GLY A 155 -11.08 14.96 -23.68
N ASN A 156 -11.80 14.92 -22.54
CA ASN A 156 -11.18 14.95 -21.21
C ASN A 156 -10.77 13.53 -20.80
N ASP A 157 -9.86 13.40 -19.81
CA ASP A 157 -9.56 12.10 -19.21
C ASP A 157 -10.82 11.49 -18.59
N ASP A 158 -11.12 10.24 -18.96
CA ASP A 158 -12.23 9.47 -18.42
C ASP A 158 -11.78 8.68 -17.18
N TYR A 159 -12.66 8.45 -16.21
CA TYR A 159 -12.32 7.76 -14.98
C TYR A 159 -13.40 6.78 -14.50
N GLY A 160 -12.97 5.82 -13.70
CA GLY A 160 -13.84 4.87 -13.01
C GLY A 160 -13.20 4.40 -11.71
N GLU A 161 -14.01 4.00 -10.74
CA GLU A 161 -13.54 3.44 -9.49
C GLU A 161 -14.40 2.28 -9.00
N SER A 162 -13.79 1.39 -8.22
CA SER A 162 -14.45 0.23 -7.60
C SER A 162 -13.77 -0.10 -6.29
N THR A 163 -14.55 -0.35 -5.23
CA THR A 163 -14.06 -0.69 -3.90
C THR A 163 -14.54 -2.07 -3.49
N THR A 164 -13.66 -2.89 -2.90
CA THR A 164 -13.99 -4.21 -2.36
C THR A 164 -13.32 -4.44 -1.02
N ASP A 165 -13.97 -5.24 -0.17
CA ASP A 165 -13.32 -5.80 1.01
C ASP A 165 -12.42 -6.96 0.59
N VAL A 166 -11.18 -6.94 1.07
CA VAL A 166 -10.19 -8.00 0.91
C VAL A 166 -9.88 -8.63 2.26
N VAL A 167 -9.94 -9.96 2.30
CA VAL A 167 -9.69 -10.75 3.52
C VAL A 167 -8.26 -11.27 3.48
N LEU A 168 -7.42 -10.74 4.37
CA LEU A 168 -6.05 -11.15 4.60
C LEU A 168 -6.05 -12.30 5.62
N GLN A 169 -5.54 -13.46 5.22
CA GLN A 169 -5.43 -14.63 6.09
C GLN A 169 -4.21 -15.46 5.69
N CYS A 170 -3.58 -16.12 6.66
CA CYS A 170 -2.53 -17.09 6.37
C CYS A 170 -3.09 -18.28 5.59
N GLY A 171 -2.34 -18.77 4.61
CA GLY A 171 -2.73 -19.92 3.80
C GLY A 171 -2.42 -19.72 2.32
N GLU A 172 -3.13 -20.45 1.47
CA GLU A 172 -2.98 -20.35 0.02
C GLU A 172 -3.39 -18.97 -0.49
N PRO A 173 -2.65 -18.40 -1.45
CA PRO A 173 -3.02 -17.14 -2.08
C PRO A 173 -4.40 -17.22 -2.74
N LYS A 174 -5.17 -16.14 -2.61
CA LYS A 174 -6.49 -15.99 -3.23
C LYS A 174 -6.45 -14.92 -4.30
N THR A 175 -7.20 -15.14 -5.37
CA THR A 175 -7.42 -14.13 -6.40
C THR A 175 -8.68 -13.33 -6.11
N VAL A 176 -8.60 -12.01 -6.22
CA VAL A 176 -9.73 -11.08 -6.18
C VAL A 176 -9.71 -10.26 -7.46
N SER A 177 -10.86 -10.14 -8.11
CA SER A 177 -10.99 -9.36 -9.35
C SER A 177 -11.96 -8.21 -9.14
N GLN A 178 -11.57 -7.01 -9.54
CA GLN A 178 -12.45 -5.85 -9.54
C GLN A 178 -12.72 -5.41 -10.97
N GLU A 179 -14.00 -5.34 -11.31
CA GLU A 179 -14.43 -4.72 -12.56
C GLU A 179 -14.64 -3.23 -12.33
N VAL A 180 -13.94 -2.41 -13.12
CA VAL A 180 -14.02 -0.96 -13.08
C VAL A 180 -14.68 -0.49 -14.37
N THR A 181 -15.78 0.22 -14.23
CA THR A 181 -16.45 0.87 -15.37
C THR A 181 -15.92 2.29 -15.47
N ILE A 182 -15.32 2.60 -16.61
CA ILE A 182 -14.77 3.91 -16.96
C ILE A 182 -15.90 4.67 -17.65
N SER A 183 -16.35 5.77 -17.04
CA SER A 183 -17.41 6.58 -17.65
C SER A 183 -16.91 7.21 -18.93
N SER A 184 -17.70 7.18 -20.00
CA SER A 184 -17.42 7.91 -21.25
C SER A 184 -18.49 8.97 -21.49
N ASP A 185 -18.06 10.17 -21.86
CA ASP A 185 -18.92 11.30 -22.23
C ASP A 185 -19.70 11.07 -23.55
N GLN A 186 -19.23 10.15 -24.39
CA GLN A 186 -19.83 9.79 -25.68
C GLN A 186 -20.79 8.59 -25.61
N GLY A 187 -21.12 8.10 -24.40
CA GLY A 187 -22.12 7.05 -24.20
C GLY A 187 -21.63 5.62 -24.50
N ASN A 188 -20.31 5.42 -24.55
CA ASN A 188 -19.68 4.11 -24.76
C ASN A 188 -18.71 3.80 -23.60
N PRO A 189 -19.23 3.43 -22.40
CA PRO A 189 -18.38 3.26 -21.22
C PRO A 189 -17.37 2.13 -21.41
N GLY A 190 -16.11 2.42 -21.08
CA GLY A 190 -15.03 1.46 -20.94
C GLY A 190 -15.26 0.54 -19.76
N LYS A 191 -14.78 -0.70 -19.84
CA LYS A 191 -14.77 -1.62 -18.71
C LYS A 191 -13.52 -2.47 -18.74
N VAL A 192 -12.82 -2.46 -17.61
CA VAL A 192 -11.63 -3.29 -17.37
C VAL A 192 -11.82 -4.13 -16.12
N ARG A 193 -11.10 -5.24 -16.04
CA ARG A 193 -11.00 -6.06 -14.84
C ARG A 193 -9.57 -6.02 -14.35
N VAL A 194 -9.36 -5.58 -13.12
CA VAL A 194 -8.05 -5.65 -12.47
C VAL A 194 -8.04 -6.86 -11.54
N ASN A 195 -7.02 -7.71 -11.67
CA ASN A 195 -6.87 -8.93 -10.90
C ASN A 195 -5.77 -8.77 -9.86
N TYR A 196 -6.07 -9.16 -8.64
CA TYR A 196 -5.19 -9.10 -7.49
C TYR A 196 -4.96 -10.50 -6.94
N THR A 197 -3.75 -10.78 -6.48
CA THR A 197 -3.44 -11.91 -5.62
C THR A 197 -3.21 -11.41 -4.20
N ILE A 198 -3.83 -12.08 -3.25
CA ILE A 198 -3.71 -11.81 -1.81
C ILE A 198 -3.19 -13.09 -1.15
N GLY A 199 -1.96 -13.06 -0.64
CA GLY A 199 -1.38 -14.24 0.00
C GLY A 199 0.06 -14.01 0.43
N ASP A 200 0.67 -15.06 1.00
CA ASP A 200 2.11 -15.09 1.19
C ASP A 200 2.79 -15.34 -0.17
N LEU A 201 3.41 -14.29 -0.71
CA LEU A 201 4.06 -14.29 -2.02
C LEU A 201 5.59 -14.38 -1.92
N SER A 202 6.13 -14.65 -0.73
CA SER A 202 7.57 -14.71 -0.47
C SER A 202 8.21 -16.05 -0.85
N ARG A 203 7.44 -16.98 -1.44
CA ARG A 203 7.87 -18.33 -1.82
C ARG A 203 8.33 -18.45 -3.27
#